data_AF-A0A672Q3J7-F1
#
_entry.id   AF-A0A672Q3J7-F1
#
_cell.length_a   1.000
_cell.length_b   1.000
_cell.length_c   1.000
_cell.angle_alpha   90.00
_cell.angle_beta   90.00
_cell.angle_gamma   90.00
#
_symmetry.space_group_name_H-M   'P 1'
#
loop_
_entity.id
_entity.type
_entity.pdbx_description
1 polymer ?
#
loop_
_entity_poly.entity_id
_entity_poly.type
_entity_poly.pdbx_seq_one_letter_code
_entity_poly.pdbx_strand_id
1 'polypeptide(L)'
;MRLYTGAQRTYVYKYEALLFSGLHQEGLARAGIKINSKVSISAATENTFLLKLSNPQLFENSGIWPTDTFVASKLISELTAQLQIPIKFEYTNGVVGKVFTPSEVPTTVINLHRGILNIFQLSLC
;
A
#
# COMPACT_ATOMS: atom_id res chain seq x y z
N MET A 1 -0.03 15.45 -5.42
CA MET A 1 -1.05 14.62 -6.09
C MET A 1 -2.43 15.06 -5.61
N ARG A 2 -3.31 15.58 -6.47
CA ARG A 2 -4.65 16.05 -6.06
C ARG A 2 -5.73 15.06 -6.52
N LEU A 3 -6.53 14.57 -5.58
CA LEU A 3 -7.79 13.86 -5.85
C LEU A 3 -8.89 14.92 -5.99
N TYR A 4 -9.59 14.94 -7.12
CA TYR A 4 -10.65 15.92 -7.38
C TYR A 4 -12.00 15.35 -6.97
N THR A 5 -12.78 16.12 -6.21
CA THR A 5 -14.13 15.79 -5.78
C THR A 5 -15.14 16.21 -6.85
N GLY A 6 -15.42 15.31 -7.80
CA GLY A 6 -16.43 15.54 -8.84
C GLY A 6 -16.56 14.35 -9.80
N ALA A 7 -17.69 13.66 -9.73
CA ALA A 7 -18.18 12.56 -10.58
C ALA A 7 -17.26 11.33 -10.74
N GLN A 8 -17.64 10.16 -10.18
CA GLN A 8 -17.18 8.77 -10.45
C GLN A 8 -15.73 8.54 -10.95
N ARG A 9 -14.76 9.40 -10.58
CA ARG A 9 -13.38 9.25 -11.02
C ARG A 9 -12.72 8.15 -10.21
N THR A 10 -12.06 7.25 -10.92
CA THR A 10 -11.17 6.25 -10.33
C THR A 10 -9.75 6.58 -10.76
N TYR A 11 -8.90 6.89 -9.79
CA TYR A 11 -7.46 7.08 -9.97
C TYR A 11 -6.76 5.74 -9.81
N VAL A 12 -5.78 5.46 -10.65
CA VAL A 12 -5.11 4.17 -10.67
C VAL A 12 -3.60 4.36 -10.69
N TYR A 13 -2.93 3.80 -9.69
CA TYR A 13 -1.49 3.93 -9.48
C TYR A 13 -0.82 2.57 -9.51
N LYS A 14 0.43 2.53 -9.97
CA LYS A 14 1.33 1.43 -9.67
C LYS A 14 1.98 1.72 -8.32
N TYR A 15 1.93 0.77 -7.42
CA TYR A 15 2.52 0.85 -6.09
C TYR A 15 3.63 -0.19 -5.96
N GLU A 16 4.79 0.27 -5.51
CA GLU A 16 5.93 -0.56 -5.14
C GLU A 16 6.43 -0.09 -3.76
N ALA A 17 6.63 -1.02 -2.84
CA ALA A 17 7.29 -0.78 -1.57
C ALA A 17 8.39 -1.81 -1.35
N LEU A 18 9.52 -1.34 -0.84
CA LEU A 18 10.71 -2.14 -0.58
C LEU A 18 11.20 -1.86 0.84
N LEU A 19 11.35 -2.90 1.65
CA LEU A 19 11.83 -2.82 3.02
C LEU A 19 12.99 -3.79 3.22
N PHE A 20 14.07 -3.32 3.86
CA PHE A 20 15.17 -4.17 4.27
C PHE A 20 15.35 -4.12 5.79
N SER A 21 15.75 -5.26 6.35
CA SER A 21 16.18 -5.42 7.73
C SER A 21 17.58 -6.05 7.76
N GLY A 22 18.47 -5.50 8.60
CA GLY A 22 19.86 -5.92 8.69
C GLY A 22 20.81 -4.73 8.88
N LEU A 23 22.12 -5.02 8.94
CA LEU A 23 23.14 -3.98 9.09
C LEU A 23 23.22 -3.11 7.83
N HIS A 24 23.28 -1.80 8.04
CA HIS A 24 23.36 -0.82 6.96
C HIS A 24 24.80 -0.66 6.43
N GLN A 25 25.39 -1.78 6.02
CA GLN A 25 26.72 -1.85 5.41
C GLN A 25 26.63 -2.56 4.06
N GLU A 26 27.37 -2.06 3.07
CA GLU A 26 27.43 -2.64 1.73
C GLU A 26 28.07 -4.04 1.76
N GLY A 27 27.60 -4.94 0.90
CA GLY A 27 28.12 -6.31 0.81
C GLY A 27 27.67 -7.27 1.93
N LEU A 28 26.93 -6.80 2.93
CA LEU A 28 26.34 -7.67 3.97
C LEU A 28 24.95 -8.16 3.57
N ALA A 29 24.66 -9.41 3.95
CA ALA A 29 23.34 -9.99 3.77
C ALA A 29 22.28 -9.26 4.61
N ARG A 30 21.09 -9.09 4.03
CA ARG A 30 19.91 -8.47 4.62
C ARG A 30 18.68 -9.32 4.31
N ALA A 31 17.67 -9.21 5.16
CA ALA A 31 16.33 -9.68 4.84
C ALA A 31 15.57 -8.56 4.14
N GLY A 32 14.91 -8.87 3.03
CA GLY A 32 14.16 -7.92 2.22
C GLY A 32 12.72 -8.37 2.01
N ILE A 33 11.80 -7.42 2.01
CA ILE A 33 10.40 -7.60 1.59
C ILE A 33 10.10 -6.59 0.49
N LYS A 34 9.50 -7.05 -0.60
CA LYS A 34 9.00 -6.21 -1.68
C LYS A 34 7.52 -6.48 -1.93
N ILE A 35 6.73 -5.41 -2.02
CA ILE A 35 5.30 -5.47 -2.34
C ILE A 35 5.06 -4.68 -3.62
N ASN A 36 4.43 -5.32 -4.59
CA ASN A 36 3.94 -4.67 -5.80
C ASN A 36 2.42 -4.80 -5.86
N SER A 37 1.73 -3.75 -6.25
CA SER A 37 0.28 -3.81 -6.50
C SER A 37 -0.14 -2.69 -7.43
N LYS A 38 -1.31 -2.84 -8.06
CA LYS A 38 -2.06 -1.67 -8.52
C LYS A 38 -2.93 -1.17 -7.36
N VAL A 39 -2.99 0.15 -7.18
CA VAL A 39 -3.84 0.82 -6.19
C VAL A 39 -4.87 1.65 -6.94
N SER A 40 -6.16 1.37 -6.73
CA SER A 40 -7.25 2.18 -7.25
C SER A 40 -7.88 3.00 -6.14
N ILE A 41 -8.08 4.29 -6.38
CA ILE A 41 -8.79 5.20 -5.49
C ILE A 41 -10.02 5.73 -6.22
N SER A 42 -11.21 5.41 -5.73
CA SER A 42 -12.48 5.86 -6.31
C SER A 42 -13.27 6.74 -5.34
N ALA A 43 -13.98 7.73 -5.86
CA ALA A 43 -14.89 8.54 -5.06
C ALA A 43 -16.10 7.68 -4.61
N ALA A 44 -16.44 7.73 -3.31
CA ALA A 44 -17.61 7.07 -2.75
C ALA A 44 -18.74 8.09 -2.49
N THR A 45 -18.44 9.14 -1.74
CA THR A 45 -19.31 10.29 -1.47
C THR A 45 -18.46 11.55 -1.40
N GLU A 46 -19.05 12.70 -1.08
CA GLU A 46 -18.28 13.94 -0.86
C GLU A 46 -17.15 13.71 0.15
N ASN A 47 -15.93 14.12 -0.23
CA ASN A 47 -14.69 13.98 0.56
C ASN A 47 -14.37 12.57 1.05
N THR A 48 -15.02 11.53 0.52
CA THR A 48 -14.85 10.15 0.97
C THR A 48 -14.53 9.25 -0.22
N PHE A 49 -13.50 8.42 -0.04
CA PHE A 49 -12.93 7.61 -1.11
C PHE A 49 -12.75 6.17 -0.67
N LEU A 50 -12.69 5.26 -1.64
CA LEU A 50 -12.32 3.87 -1.45
C LEU A 50 -10.93 3.63 -2.02
N LEU A 51 -10.05 3.02 -1.24
CA LEU A 51 -8.76 2.50 -1.70
C LEU A 51 -8.88 0.98 -1.85
N LYS A 52 -8.46 0.45 -3.00
CA LYS A 52 -8.41 -0.99 -3.26
C LYS A 52 -7.09 -1.38 -3.90
N LEU A 53 -6.49 -2.47 -3.42
CA LEU A 53 -5.36 -3.11 -4.07
C LEU A 53 -5.88 -4.14 -5.09
N SER A 54 -5.25 -4.22 -6.24
CA SER A 54 -5.49 -5.26 -7.25
C SER A 54 -4.18 -5.89 -7.67
N ASN A 55 -4.20 -7.22 -7.83
CA ASN A 55 -3.04 -8.05 -8.15
C ASN A 55 -1.85 -7.78 -7.20
N PRO A 56 -2.04 -7.85 -5.86
CA PRO A 56 -0.92 -7.72 -4.94
C PRO A 56 0.07 -8.86 -5.15
N GLN A 57 1.35 -8.54 -5.13
CA GLN A 57 2.46 -9.48 -5.21
C GLN A 57 3.39 -9.18 -4.04
N LEU A 58 3.83 -10.23 -3.36
CA LEU A 58 4.78 -10.16 -2.25
C LEU A 58 6.00 -10.99 -2.60
N PHE A 59 7.17 -10.40 -2.40
CA PHE A 59 8.45 -11.05 -2.62
C PHE A 59 9.33 -10.91 -1.38
N GLU A 60 10.18 -11.90 -1.18
CA GLU A 60 11.15 -11.96 -0.10
C GLU A 60 12.55 -12.10 -0.69
N ASN A 61 13.53 -11.56 0.02
CA ASN A 61 14.94 -11.72 -0.29
C ASN A 61 15.69 -12.00 1.02
N SER A 62 16.68 -12.87 0.97
CA SER A 62 17.59 -13.14 2.09
C SER A 62 18.98 -13.29 1.49
N GLY A 63 19.73 -12.20 1.47
CA GLY A 63 20.99 -12.14 0.73
C GLY A 63 21.55 -10.73 0.62
N ILE A 64 22.57 -10.59 -0.22
CA ILE A 64 23.25 -9.32 -0.50
C ILE A 64 22.44 -8.59 -1.56
N TRP A 65 21.77 -7.50 -1.18
CA TRP A 65 21.08 -6.63 -2.14
C TRP A 65 22.08 -5.65 -2.80
N PRO A 66 22.02 -5.41 -4.13
CA PRO A 66 21.06 -5.91 -5.12
C PRO A 66 21.51 -7.17 -5.90
N THR A 67 22.54 -7.86 -5.43
CA THR A 67 23.09 -9.06 -6.10
C THR A 67 22.12 -10.23 -6.08
N ASP A 68 21.56 -10.53 -4.91
CA ASP A 68 20.59 -11.61 -4.73
C ASP A 68 19.18 -11.14 -5.09
N THR A 69 18.44 -11.99 -5.81
CA THR A 69 17.14 -11.64 -6.36
C THR A 69 16.00 -11.83 -5.36
N PHE A 70 14.91 -11.09 -5.59
CA PHE A 70 13.65 -11.31 -4.90
C PHE A 70 12.93 -12.55 -5.44
N VAL A 71 12.42 -13.39 -4.54
CA VAL A 71 11.61 -14.56 -4.87
C VAL A 71 10.17 -14.36 -4.40
N ALA A 72 9.19 -14.90 -5.13
CA ALA A 72 7.79 -14.77 -4.75
C ALA A 72 7.52 -15.47 -3.40
N SER A 73 6.93 -14.75 -2.46
CA SER A 73 6.56 -15.30 -1.14
C SER A 73 5.33 -16.18 -1.26
N LYS A 74 5.31 -17.29 -0.54
CA LYS A 74 4.12 -18.16 -0.42
C LYS A 74 3.00 -17.49 0.39
N LEU A 75 3.32 -16.55 1.28
CA LEU A 75 2.35 -15.84 2.13
C LEU A 75 1.34 -15.00 1.33
N ILE A 76 1.67 -14.66 0.08
CA ILE A 76 0.76 -13.87 -0.75
C ILE A 76 -0.57 -14.56 -0.97
N SER A 77 -0.61 -15.89 -1.12
CA SER A 77 -1.86 -16.63 -1.37
C SER A 77 -2.80 -16.58 -0.17
N GLU A 78 -2.24 -16.55 1.05
CA GLU A 78 -2.99 -16.46 2.31
C GLU A 78 -3.54 -15.04 2.55
N LEU A 79 -2.83 -14.01 2.09
CA LEU A 79 -3.18 -12.61 2.34
C LEU A 79 -3.97 -11.95 1.21
N THR A 80 -3.94 -12.49 -0.01
CA THR A 80 -4.50 -11.82 -1.21
C THR A 80 -5.96 -11.42 -1.02
N ALA A 81 -6.80 -12.32 -0.52
CA ALA A 81 -8.22 -12.03 -0.33
C ALA A 81 -8.44 -10.82 0.60
N GLN A 82 -7.67 -10.73 1.68
CA GLN A 82 -7.77 -9.65 2.66
C GLN A 82 -7.16 -8.34 2.13
N LEU A 83 -6.03 -8.40 1.42
CA LEU A 83 -5.39 -7.26 0.79
C LEU A 83 -6.27 -6.58 -0.26
N GLN A 84 -7.17 -7.33 -0.89
CA GLN A 84 -8.09 -6.84 -1.91
C GLN A 84 -9.41 -6.29 -1.32
N ILE A 85 -9.64 -6.40 -0.02
CA ILE A 85 -10.79 -5.78 0.65
C ILE A 85 -10.57 -4.26 0.60
N PRO A 86 -11.48 -3.50 -0.02
CA PRO A 86 -11.34 -2.06 -0.10
C PRO A 86 -11.50 -1.43 1.29
N ILE A 87 -10.71 -0.39 1.58
CA ILE A 87 -10.90 0.44 2.76
C ILE A 87 -11.50 1.79 2.35
N LYS A 88 -12.30 2.37 3.24
CA LYS A 88 -12.85 3.71 3.04
C LYS A 88 -12.05 4.73 3.85
N PHE A 89 -11.86 5.92 3.31
CA PHE A 89 -11.17 7.00 4.01
C PHE A 89 -11.69 8.38 3.60
N GLU A 90 -11.55 9.35 4.49
CA GLU A 90 -11.80 10.77 4.20
C GLU A 90 -10.56 11.42 3.58
N TYR A 91 -10.78 12.31 2.63
CA TYR A 91 -9.73 13.10 2.02
C TYR A 91 -10.24 14.47 1.62
N THR A 92 -9.59 15.51 2.14
CA THR A 92 -9.94 16.91 1.85
C THR A 92 -8.69 17.75 1.80
N ASN A 93 -8.52 18.53 0.72
CA ASN A 93 -7.44 19.50 0.58
C ASN A 93 -6.02 18.97 0.84
N GLY A 94 -5.74 17.70 0.48
CA GLY A 94 -4.42 17.10 0.71
C GLY A 94 -4.27 16.35 2.03
N VAL A 95 -5.28 16.39 2.90
CA VAL A 95 -5.24 15.73 4.22
C VAL A 95 -6.06 14.46 4.18
N VAL A 96 -5.44 13.35 4.61
CA VAL A 96 -6.13 12.09 4.88
C VAL A 96 -6.77 12.18 6.27
N GLY A 97 -8.08 12.05 6.33
CA GLY A 97 -8.87 12.10 7.56
C GLY A 97 -9.10 10.70 8.15
N LYS A 98 -10.34 10.44 8.58
CA LYS A 98 -10.71 9.16 9.19
C LYS A 98 -10.56 8.01 8.19
N VAL A 99 -9.95 6.91 8.65
CA VAL A 99 -9.89 5.63 7.93
C VAL A 99 -10.90 4.67 8.57
N PHE A 100 -11.82 4.15 7.76
CA PHE A 100 -12.85 3.21 8.20
C PHE A 100 -12.36 1.79 7.93
N THR A 101 -12.08 1.06 9.00
CA THR A 101 -11.49 -0.28 8.96
C THR A 101 -12.56 -1.34 9.20
N PRO A 102 -12.84 -2.24 8.25
CA PRO A 102 -13.73 -3.38 8.48
C PRO A 102 -13.12 -4.32 9.54
N SER A 103 -13.94 -4.88 10.42
CA SER A 103 -13.51 -5.74 11.54
C SER A 103 -12.86 -7.05 11.08
N GLU A 104 -13.19 -7.49 9.88
CA GLU A 104 -12.71 -8.71 9.23
C GLU A 104 -11.31 -8.56 8.62
N VAL A 105 -10.78 -7.33 8.52
CA VAL A 105 -9.46 -7.06 7.96
C VAL A 105 -8.42 -7.01 9.08
N PRO A 106 -7.38 -7.85 9.06
CA PRO A 106 -6.34 -7.82 10.08
C PRO A 106 -5.59 -6.49 10.13
N THR A 107 -5.14 -6.12 11.34
CA THR A 107 -4.42 -4.87 11.58
C THR A 107 -3.19 -4.69 10.69
N THR A 108 -2.48 -5.78 10.37
CA THR A 108 -1.32 -5.73 9.46
C THR A 108 -1.71 -5.25 8.06
N VAL A 109 -2.83 -5.74 7.51
CA VAL A 109 -3.35 -5.30 6.22
C VAL A 109 -3.82 -3.84 6.28
N ILE A 110 -4.47 -3.45 7.38
CA ILE A 110 -4.86 -2.05 7.60
C ILE A 110 -3.62 -1.14 7.64
N ASN A 111 -2.55 -1.57 8.30
CA ASN A 111 -1.32 -0.78 8.41
C ASN A 111 -0.61 -0.63 7.05
N LEU A 112 -0.66 -1.65 6.18
CA LEU A 112 -0.19 -1.51 4.79
C LEU A 112 -0.97 -0.42 4.05
N HIS A 113 -2.30 -0.43 4.17
CA HIS A 113 -3.14 0.60 3.57
C HIS A 113 -2.83 1.99 4.12
N ARG A 114 -2.61 2.12 5.44
CA ARG A 114 -2.18 3.39 6.07
C ARG A 114 -0.84 3.86 5.52
N GLY A 115 0.11 2.95 5.30
CA GLY A 115 1.38 3.26 4.64
C GLY A 115 1.20 3.85 3.24
N ILE A 116 0.30 3.27 2.43
CA ILE A 116 -0.06 3.80 1.10
C ILE A 116 -0.71 5.19 1.23
N LEU A 117 -1.69 5.34 2.13
CA LEU A 117 -2.40 6.59 2.36
C LEU A 117 -1.47 7.73 2.82
N ASN A 118 -0.40 7.41 3.55
CA ASN A 118 0.56 8.42 4.00
C ASN A 118 1.27 9.13 2.83
N ILE A 119 1.35 8.51 1.64
CA ILE A 119 1.88 9.15 0.41
C ILE A 119 0.94 10.26 -0.08
N PHE A 120 -0.35 10.17 0.23
CA PHE A 120 -1.36 11.16 -0.12
C PHE A 120 -1.49 12.26 0.93
N GLN A 121 -0.85 12.13 2.09
CA GLN A 121 -0.78 13.20 3.08
C GLN A 121 0.13 14.32 2.55
N LEU A 122 -0.47 15.44 2.18
CA LEU A 122 0.20 16.61 1.63
C LEU A 122 -0.03 17.80 2.55
N SER A 123 1.02 18.21 3.26
CA SER A 123 1.05 19.51 3.95
C SER A 123 1.23 20.60 2.89
N LEU A 124 0.14 21.05 2.31
CA LEU A 124 0.14 22.22 1.42
C LEU A 124 0.07 23.46 2.33
N CYS A 125 1.25 23.95 2.71
CA CYS A 125 1.43 25.23 3.39
C CYS A 125 1.21 26.39 2.42
#